data_AF-A0A4U5UZ39-F1
#
_entry.id   AF-A0A4U5UZ39-F1
#
_cell.length_a   1.000
_cell.length_b   1.000
_cell.length_c   1.000
_cell.angle_alpha   90.00
_cell.angle_beta   90.00
_cell.angle_gamma   90.00
#
_symmetry.space_group_name_H-M   'P 1'
#
loop_
_entity.id
_entity.type
_entity.pdbx_description
1 polymer ?
#
loop_
_entity_poly.entity_id
_entity_poly.type
_entity_poly.pdbx_seq_one_letter_code
_entity_poly.pdbx_strand_id
1 'polypeptide(L)'
;MVQSTTGMSLWSQLLLLSIQYLKILRGQYLNVLRGQYLKVLRGQYLNVLRGQYLKVLRGQYLNVLRGQYLNVLRGQYLKVLRGQYLKVLRGQYLKVLRGQYLKVLRGQGVTMWITDIFFAFALTSYLFTVFVNLTLILTICLERSLHEPIYFFLCNLCFNGICGASIFYPKLLHDLLADAHIITYAGCLSQIFAVYGYVFCEFTSLTVMAYDRYLAICRPLQYRTVMTPQRVMQLVLVTWIFSLLETAGGTLLTARLALCKHHLPKIFCTNWEVVKMSCSDTTPNSIYGFVLMFSHLTQFGLILVSYTHLVRASLRLRSDRRKFVQTCLPHLLTLFVFTLSLMFDTLHSRYALSSKTPQIVLNVLAAEFLVVPPLINPIIYGINLHQIRTRIVQNFSLIRDIQKTHPAKAAQLKSKTNNI
;
A
#
# COMPACT_ATOMS: atom_id res chain seq x y z
N MET A 1 36.64 42.15 -40.11
CA MET A 1 35.38 41.89 -40.82
C MET A 1 35.68 40.94 -41.97
N VAL A 2 35.51 39.63 -41.79
CA VAL A 2 35.45 38.65 -42.90
C VAL A 2 34.39 37.61 -42.53
N GLN A 3 33.21 37.76 -43.13
CA GLN A 3 32.18 36.74 -43.17
C GLN A 3 32.68 35.61 -44.07
N SER A 4 32.84 34.40 -43.53
CA SER A 4 32.87 33.17 -44.32
C SER A 4 31.51 32.49 -44.19
N THR A 5 30.56 33.04 -44.93
CA THR A 5 29.33 32.37 -45.36
C THR A 5 29.65 31.59 -46.63
N THR A 6 30.07 30.34 -46.49
CA THR A 6 30.00 29.38 -47.61
C THR A 6 28.85 28.41 -47.33
N GLY A 7 27.72 28.70 -47.97
CA GLY A 7 26.64 27.75 -48.11
C GLY A 7 27.05 26.67 -49.11
N MET A 8 27.48 25.51 -48.62
CA MET A 8 27.54 24.30 -49.43
C MET A 8 26.18 23.59 -49.35
N SER A 9 25.34 23.80 -50.36
CA SER A 9 24.17 22.98 -50.64
C SER A 9 24.60 21.70 -51.36
N LEU A 10 25.07 20.70 -50.61
CA LEU A 10 25.26 19.34 -51.15
C LEU A 10 23.97 18.54 -50.96
N TRP A 11 23.23 18.39 -52.07
CA TRP A 11 22.09 17.48 -52.16
C TRP A 11 22.57 16.03 -52.34
N SER A 12 21.84 15.14 -51.65
CA SER A 12 21.69 13.69 -51.90
C SER A 12 22.95 12.84 -52.08
N GLN A 13 23.42 12.29 -50.96
CA GLN A 13 24.10 10.97 -50.75
C GLN A 13 25.33 11.14 -49.84
N LEU A 14 25.14 10.92 -48.54
CA LEU A 14 26.17 11.07 -47.52
C LEU A 14 27.00 9.80 -47.36
N LEU A 15 28.30 9.89 -47.65
CA LEU A 15 29.31 8.91 -47.27
C LEU A 15 30.36 9.60 -46.37
N LEU A 16 30.24 9.38 -45.06
CA LEU A 16 31.24 9.64 -44.01
C LEU A 16 31.97 11.00 -44.05
N LEU A 17 31.43 11.99 -43.32
CA LEU A 17 32.18 13.20 -42.97
C LEU A 17 32.81 13.04 -41.56
N SER A 18 34.15 13.03 -41.51
CA SER A 18 34.94 13.18 -40.29
C SER A 18 35.40 14.63 -40.19
N ILE A 19 34.78 15.42 -39.31
CA ILE A 19 35.05 16.86 -39.21
C ILE A 19 35.43 17.22 -37.76
N GLN A 20 36.49 17.98 -37.58
CA GLN A 20 37.00 18.38 -36.27
C GLN A 20 36.10 19.44 -35.60
N TYR A 21 35.61 20.42 -36.39
CA TYR A 21 34.71 21.47 -35.92
C TYR A 21 33.62 21.77 -36.96
N LEU A 22 32.35 21.64 -36.57
CA LEU A 22 31.21 21.95 -37.45
C LEU A 22 30.15 22.76 -36.71
N LYS A 23 29.87 23.95 -37.23
CA LYS A 23 28.97 24.92 -36.58
C LYS A 23 27.49 24.58 -36.84
N ILE A 24 27.10 24.31 -38.09
CA ILE A 24 25.72 24.01 -38.47
C ILE A 24 25.73 23.02 -39.64
N LEU A 25 24.95 21.93 -39.53
CA LEU A 25 24.65 21.04 -40.66
C LEU A 25 23.15 20.81 -40.77
N ARG A 26 22.62 20.96 -41.98
CA ARG A 26 21.22 20.70 -42.32
C ARG A 26 21.15 19.73 -43.50
N GLY A 27 20.36 18.66 -43.37
CA GLY A 27 20.15 17.69 -44.45
C GLY A 27 18.96 16.78 -44.16
N GLN A 28 18.29 16.26 -45.18
CA GLN A 28 17.13 15.36 -45.01
C GLN A 28 17.55 13.98 -44.47
N TYR A 29 18.63 13.41 -45.01
CA TYR A 29 19.15 12.08 -44.65
C TYR A 29 20.62 12.18 -44.23
N LEU A 30 20.88 12.01 -42.93
CA LEU A 30 22.21 12.11 -42.36
C LEU A 30 22.60 10.74 -41.77
N ASN A 31 23.40 9.96 -42.52
CA ASN A 31 23.66 8.56 -42.19
C ASN A 31 24.72 8.35 -41.09
N VAL A 32 25.94 8.84 -41.30
CA VAL A 32 27.04 8.69 -40.33
C VAL A 32 27.83 9.99 -40.24
N LEU A 33 27.78 10.61 -39.06
CA LEU A 33 28.53 11.84 -38.76
C LEU A 33 29.40 11.63 -37.54
N ARG A 34 30.71 11.83 -37.72
CA ARG A 34 31.71 11.73 -36.67
C ARG A 34 32.44 13.06 -36.53
N GLY A 35 32.39 13.67 -35.34
CA GLY A 35 33.10 14.92 -35.10
C GLY A 35 33.34 15.21 -33.63
N GLN A 36 34.38 15.99 -33.32
CA GLN A 36 34.73 16.32 -31.93
C GLN A 36 33.77 17.38 -31.35
N TYR A 37 33.50 18.44 -32.11
CA TYR A 37 32.63 19.55 -31.70
C TYR A 37 31.53 19.83 -32.72
N LEU A 38 30.30 19.47 -32.37
CA LEU A 38 29.12 19.62 -33.21
C LEU A 38 28.09 20.53 -32.53
N LYS A 39 27.92 21.76 -33.04
CA LYS A 39 27.09 22.77 -32.36
C LYS A 39 25.59 22.60 -32.67
N VAL A 40 25.19 22.50 -33.94
CA VAL A 40 23.78 22.34 -34.34
C VAL A 40 23.63 21.36 -35.50
N LEU A 41 22.86 20.30 -35.28
CA LEU A 41 22.51 19.30 -36.30
C LEU A 41 20.98 19.22 -36.45
N ARG A 42 20.50 19.37 -37.68
CA ARG A 42 19.07 19.29 -38.01
C ARG A 42 18.84 18.43 -39.23
N GLY A 43 18.06 17.36 -39.08
CA GLY A 43 17.66 16.50 -40.20
C GLY A 43 16.44 15.63 -39.89
N GLN A 44 15.78 15.09 -40.91
CA GLN A 44 14.59 14.24 -40.71
C GLN A 44 14.98 12.84 -40.22
N TYR A 45 16.00 12.23 -40.83
CA TYR A 45 16.53 10.91 -40.49
C TYR A 45 18.01 11.00 -40.11
N LEU A 46 18.34 10.69 -38.85
CA LEU A 46 19.71 10.66 -38.34
C LEU A 46 20.01 9.25 -37.80
N ASN A 47 20.88 8.53 -38.52
CA ASN A 47 21.11 7.11 -38.23
C ASN A 47 22.17 6.90 -37.14
N VAL A 48 23.40 7.39 -37.34
CA VAL A 48 24.50 7.20 -36.38
C VAL A 48 25.27 8.50 -36.18
N LEU A 49 25.21 9.04 -34.96
CA LEU A 49 25.92 10.25 -34.55
C LEU A 49 26.88 9.96 -33.42
N ARG A 50 28.16 10.26 -33.64
CA ARG A 50 29.22 10.10 -32.64
C ARG A 50 30.01 11.40 -32.48
N GLY A 51 29.90 12.03 -31.31
CA GLY A 51 30.71 13.20 -31.01
C GLY A 51 30.92 13.46 -29.52
N GLN A 52 32.03 14.09 -29.15
CA GLN A 52 32.35 14.35 -27.74
C GLN A 52 31.46 15.45 -27.16
N TYR A 53 31.25 16.54 -27.90
CA TYR A 53 30.42 17.67 -27.50
C TYR A 53 29.34 17.97 -28.54
N LEU A 54 28.08 17.74 -28.17
CA LEU A 54 26.89 17.97 -29.01
C LEU A 54 25.94 18.95 -28.31
N LYS A 55 25.84 20.19 -28.82
CA LYS A 55 25.04 21.23 -28.15
C LYS A 55 23.54 21.10 -28.45
N VAL A 56 23.15 20.97 -29.71
CA VAL A 56 21.73 20.87 -30.11
C VAL A 56 21.53 19.86 -31.24
N LEU A 57 20.69 18.85 -30.99
CA LEU A 57 20.27 17.90 -32.01
C LEU A 57 18.75 17.90 -32.19
N ARG A 58 18.29 18.03 -33.44
CA ARG A 58 16.86 17.99 -33.77
C ARG A 58 16.60 17.09 -34.98
N GLY A 59 15.79 16.05 -34.80
CA GLY A 59 15.32 15.22 -35.91
C GLY A 59 14.11 14.35 -35.58
N GLN A 60 13.38 13.87 -36.58
CA GLN A 60 12.17 13.07 -36.36
C GLN A 60 12.53 11.63 -35.95
N TYR A 61 13.50 11.03 -36.63
CA TYR A 61 13.98 9.66 -36.37
C TYR A 61 15.47 9.66 -36.02
N LEU A 62 15.78 9.25 -34.79
CA LEU A 62 17.12 9.23 -34.22
C LEU A 62 17.47 7.80 -33.76
N ASN A 63 18.30 7.09 -34.52
CA ASN A 63 18.56 5.67 -34.26
C ASN A 63 19.64 5.45 -33.19
N VAL A 64 20.85 5.98 -33.36
CA VAL A 64 21.95 5.78 -32.40
C VAL A 64 22.71 7.08 -32.16
N LEU A 65 22.66 7.57 -30.91
CA LEU A 65 23.44 8.73 -30.45
C LEU A 65 24.41 8.35 -29.36
N ARG A 66 25.70 8.66 -29.59
CA ARG A 66 26.77 8.48 -28.61
C ARG A 66 27.55 9.77 -28.44
N GLY A 67 27.47 10.38 -27.26
CA GLY A 67 28.29 11.55 -26.93
C GLY A 67 28.49 11.78 -25.44
N GLN A 68 29.60 12.39 -25.05
CA GLN A 68 29.94 12.60 -23.63
C GLN A 68 29.10 13.74 -23.04
N TYR A 69 28.93 14.83 -23.78
CA TYR A 69 28.15 16.01 -23.36
C TYR A 69 27.06 16.35 -24.39
N LEU A 70 25.80 16.16 -24.00
CA LEU A 70 24.61 16.44 -24.81
C LEU A 70 23.72 17.46 -24.11
N ASN A 71 23.64 18.69 -24.63
CA ASN A 71 22.86 19.74 -23.96
C ASN A 71 21.36 19.65 -24.26
N VAL A 72 20.96 19.60 -25.54
CA VAL A 72 19.55 19.58 -25.94
C VAL A 72 19.33 18.58 -27.07
N LEU A 73 18.49 17.57 -26.81
CA LEU A 73 18.08 16.61 -27.82
C LEU A 73 16.55 16.56 -27.98
N ARG A 74 16.09 16.76 -29.22
CA ARG A 74 14.66 16.77 -29.56
C ARG A 74 14.38 15.85 -30.75
N GLY A 75 13.61 14.79 -30.53
CA GLY A 75 13.14 13.94 -31.63
C GLY A 75 11.94 13.07 -31.28
N GLN A 76 11.15 12.69 -32.27
CA GLN A 76 9.90 11.92 -32.05
C GLN A 76 10.21 10.45 -31.70
N TYR A 77 11.14 9.83 -32.42
CA TYR A 77 11.55 8.45 -32.22
C TYR A 77 13.04 8.35 -31.89
N LEU A 78 13.36 7.86 -30.68
CA LEU A 78 14.72 7.72 -30.16
C LEU A 78 14.99 6.27 -29.75
N LYS A 79 15.79 5.56 -30.56
CA LYS A 79 16.00 4.11 -30.34
C LYS A 79 17.09 3.84 -29.30
N VAL A 80 18.26 4.49 -29.39
CA VAL A 80 19.38 4.28 -28.44
C VAL A 80 20.12 5.59 -28.17
N LEU A 81 20.15 6.01 -26.90
CA LEU A 81 20.93 7.17 -26.45
C LEU A 81 21.92 6.78 -25.34
N ARG A 82 23.20 7.07 -25.57
CA ARG A 82 24.29 6.77 -24.63
C ARG A 82 25.16 8.01 -24.43
N GLY A 83 25.09 8.62 -23.24
CA GLY A 83 25.92 9.77 -22.89
C GLY A 83 26.12 9.94 -21.40
N GLN A 84 27.23 10.58 -21.01
CA GLN A 84 27.61 10.75 -19.60
C GLN A 84 26.84 11.92 -18.95
N TYR A 85 26.69 13.04 -19.67
CA TYR A 85 25.99 14.23 -19.22
C TYR A 85 24.92 14.64 -20.23
N LEU A 86 23.64 14.56 -19.83
CA LEU A 86 22.54 15.02 -20.67
C LEU A 86 21.57 15.93 -19.91
N LYS A 87 21.46 17.18 -20.37
CA LYS A 87 20.71 18.24 -19.65
C LYS A 87 19.21 18.22 -19.98
N VAL A 88 18.84 18.05 -21.26
CA VAL A 88 17.44 18.08 -21.72
C VAL A 88 17.17 17.06 -22.83
N LEU A 89 16.26 16.11 -22.58
CA LEU A 89 15.76 15.13 -23.54
C LEU A 89 14.26 15.31 -23.79
N ARG A 90 13.84 15.47 -25.04
CA ARG A 90 12.42 15.57 -25.41
C ARG A 90 12.10 14.63 -26.57
N GLY A 91 11.36 13.55 -26.30
CA GLY A 91 10.88 12.62 -27.33
C GLY A 91 9.69 11.76 -26.91
N GLN A 92 8.92 11.30 -27.90
CA GLN A 92 7.67 10.56 -27.68
C GLN A 92 7.90 9.07 -27.38
N TYR A 93 8.91 8.46 -28.01
CA TYR A 93 9.26 7.04 -27.82
C TYR A 93 10.76 6.90 -27.51
N LEU A 94 11.09 6.38 -26.33
CA LEU A 94 12.46 6.15 -25.86
C LEU A 94 12.62 4.70 -25.41
N LYS A 95 13.48 3.92 -26.07
CA LYS A 95 13.62 2.48 -25.82
C LYS A 95 14.74 2.12 -24.84
N VAL A 96 15.86 2.85 -24.86
CA VAL A 96 17.03 2.60 -23.98
C VAL A 96 17.76 3.90 -23.67
N LEU A 97 17.89 4.22 -22.38
CA LEU A 97 18.69 5.35 -21.88
C LEU A 97 19.72 4.87 -20.86
N ARG A 98 21.00 5.19 -21.09
CA ARG A 98 22.11 4.84 -20.18
C ARG A 98 23.01 6.06 -19.99
N GLY A 99 22.87 6.74 -18.86
CA GLY A 99 23.67 7.92 -18.48
C GLY A 99 23.75 8.10 -16.97
N GLN A 100 24.84 8.72 -16.49
CA GLN A 100 25.15 8.86 -15.05
C GLN A 100 24.49 10.10 -14.41
N TYR A 101 24.12 11.12 -15.19
CA TYR A 101 23.44 12.33 -14.71
C TYR A 101 22.36 12.77 -15.71
N LEU A 102 21.09 12.60 -15.36
CA LEU A 102 19.95 13.04 -16.18
C LEU A 102 19.02 13.95 -15.36
N LYS A 103 18.84 15.20 -15.80
CA LYS A 103 18.09 16.21 -15.03
C LYS A 103 16.60 16.32 -15.40
N VAL A 104 16.19 15.86 -16.59
CA VAL A 104 14.78 15.86 -17.05
C VAL A 104 14.57 14.77 -18.11
N LEU A 105 13.71 13.78 -17.84
CA LEU A 105 13.25 12.76 -18.80
C LEU A 105 11.75 12.95 -19.00
N ARG A 106 11.34 13.53 -20.14
CA ARG A 106 9.92 13.68 -20.51
C ARG A 106 9.59 12.70 -21.64
N GLY A 107 9.43 11.43 -21.30
CA GLY A 107 8.86 10.39 -22.17
C GLY A 107 7.36 10.34 -21.92
N GLN A 108 6.56 10.78 -22.88
CA GLN A 108 5.16 11.17 -22.66
C GLN A 108 4.14 10.07 -22.96
N GLY A 109 4.55 8.92 -23.52
CA GLY A 109 3.60 7.99 -24.17
C GLY A 109 3.33 6.64 -23.50
N VAL A 110 4.12 6.18 -22.53
CA VAL A 110 3.96 4.84 -21.90
C VAL A 110 3.79 4.94 -20.39
N THR A 111 4.51 5.87 -19.76
CA THR A 111 4.40 6.17 -18.33
C THR A 111 3.05 6.80 -17.95
N MET A 112 2.46 7.65 -18.80
CA MET A 112 1.15 8.27 -18.51
C MET A 112 0.03 7.23 -18.38
N TRP A 113 -0.13 6.34 -19.36
CA TRP A 113 -1.16 5.30 -19.34
C TRP A 113 -1.05 4.37 -18.13
N ILE A 114 0.18 4.05 -17.74
CA ILE A 114 0.44 3.20 -16.57
C ILE A 114 0.01 3.93 -15.29
N THR A 115 0.37 5.20 -15.13
CA THR A 115 -0.05 6.03 -13.98
C THR A 115 -1.58 6.17 -13.92
N ASP A 116 -2.24 6.39 -15.05
CA ASP A 116 -3.70 6.53 -15.13
C ASP A 116 -4.41 5.22 -14.73
N ILE A 117 -3.88 4.06 -15.14
CA ILE A 117 -4.40 2.74 -14.75
C ILE A 117 -4.22 2.53 -13.24
N PHE A 118 -3.03 2.83 -12.69
CA PHE A 118 -2.79 2.71 -11.25
C PHE A 118 -3.68 3.66 -10.44
N PHE A 119 -3.91 4.87 -10.92
CA PHE A 119 -4.82 5.82 -10.31
C PHE A 119 -6.25 5.28 -10.28
N ALA A 120 -6.76 4.81 -11.42
CA ALA A 120 -8.10 4.23 -11.52
C ALA A 120 -8.26 3.02 -10.60
N PHE A 121 -7.26 2.13 -10.55
CA PHE A 121 -7.26 0.97 -9.67
C PHE A 121 -7.22 1.37 -8.18
N ALA A 122 -6.36 2.30 -7.80
CA ALA A 122 -6.25 2.80 -6.43
C ALA A 122 -7.54 3.49 -5.97
N LEU A 123 -8.15 4.31 -6.83
CA LEU A 123 -9.41 4.98 -6.53
C LEU A 123 -10.55 3.97 -6.37
N THR A 124 -10.66 3.02 -7.30
CA THR A 124 -11.71 2.00 -7.26
C THR A 124 -11.58 1.13 -6.01
N SER A 125 -10.36 0.70 -5.67
CA SER A 125 -10.12 -0.09 -4.46
C SER A 125 -10.37 0.69 -3.17
N TYR A 126 -10.05 1.99 -3.12
CA TYR A 126 -10.41 2.86 -2.00
C TYR A 126 -11.93 2.95 -1.81
N LEU A 127 -12.67 3.30 -2.87
CA LEU A 127 -14.12 3.43 -2.83
C LEU A 127 -14.80 2.11 -2.46
N PHE A 128 -14.31 0.99 -3.00
CA PHE A 128 -14.80 -0.34 -2.66
C PHE A 128 -14.54 -0.67 -1.19
N THR A 129 -13.34 -0.37 -0.67
CA THR A 129 -13.02 -0.58 0.75
C THR A 129 -13.99 0.20 1.65
N VAL A 130 -14.20 1.48 1.38
CA VAL A 130 -15.14 2.32 2.14
C VAL A 130 -16.55 1.76 2.05
N PHE A 131 -17.00 1.41 0.84
CA PHE A 131 -18.34 0.90 0.61
C PHE A 131 -18.63 -0.38 1.39
N VAL A 132 -17.74 -1.38 1.32
CA VAL A 132 -17.97 -2.67 1.99
C VAL A 132 -17.93 -2.52 3.52
N ASN A 133 -16.96 -1.78 4.06
CA ASN A 133 -16.85 -1.53 5.49
C ASN A 133 -18.06 -0.73 6.03
N LEU A 134 -18.48 0.32 5.32
CA LEU A 134 -19.62 1.13 5.72
C LEU A 134 -20.93 0.32 5.65
N THR A 135 -21.13 -0.46 4.59
CA THR A 135 -22.31 -1.34 4.45
C THR A 135 -22.38 -2.33 5.60
N LEU A 136 -21.24 -2.89 6.02
CA LEU A 136 -21.18 -3.82 7.15
C LEU A 136 -21.54 -3.13 8.48
N ILE A 137 -20.99 -1.93 8.74
CA ILE A 137 -21.33 -1.13 9.92
C ILE A 137 -22.84 -0.82 9.92
N LEU A 138 -23.38 -0.31 8.82
CA LEU A 138 -24.80 0.02 8.69
C LEU A 138 -25.69 -1.21 8.89
N THR A 139 -25.31 -2.36 8.33
CA THR A 139 -26.05 -3.61 8.52
C THR A 139 -26.13 -4.01 9.99
N ILE A 140 -25.02 -3.88 10.73
CA ILE A 140 -24.97 -4.19 12.16
C ILE A 140 -25.82 -3.20 12.97
N CYS A 141 -25.75 -1.90 12.66
CA CYS A 141 -26.51 -0.87 13.37
C CYS A 141 -28.02 -0.94 13.13
N LEU A 142 -28.46 -1.38 11.94
CA LEU A 142 -29.88 -1.46 11.59
C LEU A 142 -30.55 -2.74 12.10
N GLU A 143 -29.81 -3.84 12.17
CA GLU A 143 -30.34 -5.15 12.51
C GLU A 143 -30.17 -5.45 14.02
N ARG A 144 -31.24 -5.29 14.79
CA ARG A 144 -31.23 -5.51 16.24
C ARG A 144 -30.78 -6.92 16.65
N SER A 145 -31.00 -7.93 15.79
CA SER A 145 -30.57 -9.30 16.07
C SER A 145 -29.04 -9.47 16.08
N LEU A 146 -28.29 -8.47 15.59
CA LEU A 146 -26.83 -8.43 15.57
C LEU A 146 -26.24 -7.55 16.68
N HIS A 147 -27.01 -7.07 17.65
CA HIS A 147 -26.49 -6.29 18.78
C HIS A 147 -25.86 -7.17 19.87
N GLU A 148 -24.97 -8.08 19.48
CA GLU A 148 -24.11 -8.82 20.39
C GLU A 148 -22.74 -8.13 20.53
N PRO A 149 -22.03 -8.29 21.67
CA PRO A 149 -20.72 -7.66 21.92
C PRO A 149 -19.70 -7.78 20.79
N ILE A 150 -19.63 -8.95 20.14
CA ILE A 150 -18.70 -9.20 19.03
C ILE A 150 -18.92 -8.26 17.83
N TYR A 151 -20.16 -7.89 17.53
CA TYR A 151 -20.47 -7.05 16.38
C TYR A 151 -20.12 -5.59 16.63
N PHE A 152 -20.07 -5.14 17.89
CA PHE A 152 -19.52 -3.82 18.24
C PHE A 152 -18.02 -3.77 17.98
N PHE A 153 -17.26 -4.82 18.33
CA PHE A 153 -15.85 -4.91 17.98
C PHE A 153 -15.63 -5.01 16.47
N LEU A 154 -16.53 -5.68 15.75
CA LEU A 154 -16.49 -5.72 14.30
C LEU A 154 -16.71 -4.34 13.67
N CYS A 155 -17.65 -3.54 14.21
CA CYS A 155 -17.82 -2.15 13.78
C CYS A 155 -16.54 -1.34 14.02
N ASN A 156 -15.89 -1.53 15.19
CA ASN A 156 -14.61 -0.89 15.49
C ASN A 156 -13.52 -1.27 14.48
N LEU A 157 -13.43 -2.57 14.13
CA LEU A 157 -12.48 -3.07 13.14
C LEU A 157 -12.72 -2.48 11.74
N CYS A 158 -14.00 -2.38 11.33
CA CYS A 158 -14.36 -1.79 10.04
C CYS A 158 -14.05 -0.28 10.00
N PHE A 159 -14.35 0.43 11.09
CA PHE A 159 -14.02 1.84 11.22
C PHE A 159 -12.51 2.08 11.17
N ASN A 160 -11.73 1.28 11.92
CA ASN A 160 -10.27 1.29 11.86
C ASN A 160 -9.76 1.01 10.43
N GLY A 161 -10.35 0.04 9.73
CA GLY A 161 -10.04 -0.26 8.33
C GLY A 161 -10.28 0.91 7.37
N ILE A 162 -11.39 1.64 7.52
CA ILE A 162 -11.67 2.87 6.73
C ILE A 162 -10.63 3.95 7.03
N CYS A 163 -10.26 4.13 8.30
CA CYS A 163 -9.21 5.06 8.71
C CYS A 163 -7.87 4.70 8.07
N GLY A 164 -7.45 3.42 8.17
CA GLY A 164 -6.24 2.89 7.55
C GLY A 164 -6.19 3.13 6.04
N ALA A 165 -7.27 2.80 5.34
CA ALA A 165 -7.40 3.04 3.90
C ALA A 165 -7.29 4.54 3.57
N SER A 166 -7.92 5.41 4.37
CA SER A 166 -7.91 6.86 4.17
C SER A 166 -6.55 7.52 4.48
N ILE A 167 -5.65 6.84 5.20
CA ILE A 167 -4.27 7.32 5.42
C ILE A 167 -3.39 7.03 4.20
N PHE A 168 -3.60 5.88 3.55
CA PHE A 168 -2.78 5.41 2.44
C PHE A 168 -3.27 5.92 1.07
N TYR A 169 -4.53 5.65 0.74
CA TYR A 169 -5.06 5.86 -0.62
C TYR A 169 -5.06 7.33 -1.07
N PRO A 170 -5.53 8.31 -0.27
CA PRO A 170 -5.51 9.70 -0.69
C PRO A 170 -4.10 10.22 -0.96
N LYS A 171 -3.12 9.82 -0.14
CA LYS A 171 -1.72 10.17 -0.35
C LYS A 171 -1.16 9.51 -1.61
N LEU A 172 -1.45 8.23 -1.83
CA LEU A 172 -1.06 7.52 -3.05
C LEU A 172 -1.66 8.18 -4.30
N LEU A 173 -2.95 8.49 -4.29
CA LEU A 173 -3.66 9.14 -5.40
C LEU A 173 -3.08 10.53 -5.68
N HIS A 174 -2.82 11.31 -4.64
CA HIS A 174 -2.16 12.61 -4.77
C HIS A 174 -0.75 12.47 -5.37
N ASP A 175 0.03 11.50 -4.89
CA ASP A 175 1.40 11.30 -5.38
C ASP A 175 1.43 10.78 -6.81
N LEU A 176 0.44 10.00 -7.25
CA LEU A 176 0.29 9.60 -8.66
C LEU A 176 -0.01 10.79 -9.59
N LEU A 177 -0.67 11.84 -9.09
CA LEU A 177 -0.98 13.07 -9.84
C LEU A 177 0.12 14.13 -9.78
N ALA A 178 0.98 14.09 -8.75
CA ALA A 178 1.97 15.12 -8.50
C ALA A 178 3.23 14.97 -9.40
N ASP A 179 3.68 16.08 -9.99
CA ASP A 179 4.92 16.15 -10.79
C ASP A 179 6.21 15.99 -9.95
N ALA A 180 6.11 16.16 -8.63
CA ALA A 180 7.21 15.98 -7.67
C ALA A 180 6.70 15.41 -6.34
N HIS A 181 7.27 14.28 -5.90
CA HIS A 181 6.92 13.63 -4.64
C HIS A 181 7.71 14.27 -3.49
N ILE A 182 7.17 15.35 -2.93
CA ILE A 182 7.76 16.06 -1.79
C ILE A 182 6.80 15.95 -0.61
N ILE A 183 7.30 15.49 0.54
CA ILE A 183 6.55 15.46 1.79
C ILE A 183 7.32 16.29 2.83
N THR A 184 6.58 17.10 3.60
CA THR A 184 7.18 17.83 4.72
C THR A 184 7.50 16.88 5.87
N TYR A 185 8.49 17.21 6.69
CA TYR A 185 8.83 16.39 7.85
C TYR A 185 7.64 16.21 8.81
N ALA A 186 6.89 17.28 9.06
CA ALA A 186 5.66 17.22 9.84
C ALA A 186 4.62 16.30 9.21
N GLY A 187 4.40 16.38 7.89
CA GLY A 187 3.49 15.47 7.18
C GLY A 187 3.93 14.01 7.25
N CYS A 188 5.24 13.76 7.22
CA CYS A 188 5.82 12.43 7.37
C CYS A 188 5.59 11.86 8.78
N LEU A 189 5.78 12.67 9.83
CA LEU A 189 5.48 12.29 11.21
C LEU A 189 3.98 12.04 11.44
N SER A 190 3.11 12.88 10.89
CA SER A 190 1.65 12.67 10.94
C SER A 190 1.24 11.38 10.23
N GLN A 191 1.85 11.07 9.08
CA GLN A 191 1.60 9.81 8.38
C GLN A 191 2.07 8.60 9.20
N ILE A 192 3.25 8.66 9.81
CA ILE A 192 3.75 7.62 10.72
C ILE A 192 2.77 7.42 11.88
N PHE A 193 2.36 8.51 12.53
CA PHE A 193 1.42 8.43 13.65
C PHE A 193 0.11 7.76 13.25
N ALA A 194 -0.44 8.11 12.09
CA ALA A 194 -1.70 7.55 11.63
C ALA A 194 -1.55 6.06 11.23
N VAL A 195 -0.48 5.71 10.50
CA VAL A 195 -0.21 4.33 10.05
C VAL A 195 -0.02 3.38 11.23
N TYR A 196 0.84 3.74 12.20
CA TYR A 196 1.07 2.88 13.35
C TYR A 196 -0.11 2.87 14.32
N GLY A 197 -0.86 3.97 14.42
CA GLY A 197 -2.12 4.02 15.16
C GLY A 197 -3.14 3.00 14.62
N TYR A 198 -3.29 2.94 13.30
CA TYR A 198 -4.11 1.91 12.62
C TYR A 198 -3.61 0.49 12.94
N VAL A 199 -2.31 0.24 12.78
CA VAL A 199 -1.71 -1.09 12.98
C VAL A 199 -1.90 -1.59 14.41
N PHE A 200 -1.59 -0.75 15.40
CA PHE A 200 -1.74 -1.12 16.81
C PHE A 200 -3.21 -1.26 17.21
N CYS A 201 -4.09 -0.42 16.68
CA CYS A 201 -5.53 -0.53 16.93
C CYS A 201 -6.10 -1.83 16.34
N GLU A 202 -5.60 -2.30 15.20
CA GLU A 202 -5.99 -3.57 14.59
C GLU A 202 -5.58 -4.75 15.51
N PHE A 203 -4.32 -4.79 15.96
CA PHE A 203 -3.82 -5.84 16.85
C PHE A 203 -4.57 -5.91 18.18
N THR A 204 -4.77 -4.76 18.80
CA THR A 204 -5.47 -4.67 20.09
C THR A 204 -6.95 -5.01 19.93
N SER A 205 -7.59 -4.60 18.83
CA SER A 205 -8.97 -5.00 18.50
C SER A 205 -9.09 -6.52 18.35
N LEU A 206 -8.20 -7.15 17.58
CA LEU A 206 -8.18 -8.60 17.42
C LEU A 206 -7.94 -9.33 18.74
N THR A 207 -7.12 -8.77 19.63
CA THR A 207 -6.88 -9.31 20.97
C THR A 207 -8.15 -9.29 21.83
N VAL A 208 -8.87 -8.17 21.83
CA VAL A 208 -10.13 -8.04 22.56
C VAL A 208 -11.21 -8.96 21.98
N MET A 209 -11.27 -9.12 20.65
CA MET A 209 -12.17 -10.09 20.00
C MET A 209 -11.84 -11.53 20.39
N ALA A 210 -10.55 -11.89 20.46
CA ALA A 210 -10.12 -13.21 20.92
C ALA A 210 -10.50 -13.46 22.39
N TYR A 211 -10.36 -12.44 23.25
CA TYR A 211 -10.80 -12.50 24.65
C TYR A 211 -12.32 -12.67 24.78
N ASP A 212 -13.12 -11.92 24.01
CA ASP A 212 -14.58 -12.09 23.97
C ASP A 212 -14.97 -13.52 23.57
N ARG A 213 -14.35 -14.07 22.52
CA ARG A 213 -14.60 -15.45 22.08
C ARG A 213 -14.18 -16.49 23.12
N TYR A 214 -13.06 -16.26 23.81
CA TYR A 214 -12.64 -17.11 24.93
C TYR A 214 -13.70 -17.14 26.04
N LEU A 215 -14.19 -15.97 26.48
CA LEU A 215 -15.23 -15.93 27.52
C LEU A 215 -16.52 -16.61 27.06
N ALA A 216 -16.94 -16.37 25.82
CA ALA A 216 -18.17 -16.95 25.26
C ALA A 216 -18.14 -18.49 25.20
N ILE A 217 -16.97 -19.09 24.91
CA ILE A 217 -16.83 -20.55 24.73
C ILE A 217 -16.40 -21.24 26.03
N CYS A 218 -15.40 -20.70 26.73
CA CYS A 218 -14.81 -21.35 27.90
C CYS A 218 -15.56 -21.03 29.20
N ARG A 219 -16.30 -19.92 29.27
CA ARG A 219 -17.04 -19.47 30.48
C ARG A 219 -18.45 -18.97 30.14
N PRO A 220 -19.30 -19.77 29.46
CA PRO A 220 -20.60 -19.31 28.96
C PRO A 220 -21.55 -18.83 30.07
N LEU A 221 -21.51 -19.44 31.27
CA LEU A 221 -22.36 -19.06 32.41
C LEU A 221 -22.07 -17.66 32.96
N GLN A 222 -20.82 -17.20 32.84
CA GLN A 222 -20.38 -15.89 33.33
C GLN A 222 -20.29 -14.84 32.22
N TYR A 223 -20.43 -15.24 30.96
CA TYR A 223 -20.27 -14.33 29.82
C TYR A 223 -21.20 -13.12 29.91
N ARG A 224 -22.48 -13.34 30.22
CA ARG A 224 -23.49 -12.27 30.24
C ARG A 224 -23.34 -11.29 31.40
N THR A 225 -22.73 -11.73 32.51
CA THR A 225 -22.48 -10.87 33.68
C THR A 225 -21.17 -10.09 33.53
N VAL A 226 -20.17 -10.67 32.87
CA VAL A 226 -18.88 -10.01 32.62
C VAL A 226 -18.95 -9.07 31.42
N MET A 227 -19.53 -9.51 30.30
CA MET A 227 -19.52 -8.80 29.02
C MET A 227 -20.76 -7.93 28.83
N THR A 228 -20.87 -6.89 29.66
CA THR A 228 -21.95 -5.90 29.56
C THR A 228 -21.68 -4.86 28.46
N PRO A 229 -22.70 -4.17 27.92
CA PRO A 229 -22.49 -3.12 26.92
C PRO A 229 -21.54 -1.99 27.38
N GLN A 230 -21.57 -1.65 28.67
CA GLN A 230 -20.64 -0.69 29.25
C GLN A 230 -19.20 -1.19 29.21
N ARG A 231 -18.97 -2.47 29.53
CA ARG A 231 -17.64 -3.10 29.43
C ARG A 231 -17.14 -3.17 28.00
N VAL A 232 -18.03 -3.49 27.05
CA VAL A 232 -17.69 -3.46 25.60
C VAL A 232 -17.21 -2.08 25.19
N MET A 233 -17.94 -1.02 25.55
CA MET A 233 -17.55 0.35 25.24
C MET A 233 -16.22 0.74 25.90
N GLN A 234 -16.02 0.37 27.16
CA GLN A 234 -14.75 0.58 27.87
C GLN A 234 -13.58 -0.13 27.18
N LEU A 235 -13.78 -1.38 26.76
CA LEU A 235 -12.75 -2.14 26.06
C LEU A 235 -12.38 -1.48 24.73
N VAL A 236 -13.37 -1.03 23.93
CA VAL A 236 -13.12 -0.27 22.69
C VAL A 236 -12.33 1.00 22.98
N LEU A 237 -12.70 1.78 24.00
CA LEU A 237 -11.96 2.99 24.37
C LEU A 237 -10.53 2.68 24.78
N VAL A 238 -10.31 1.62 25.57
CA VAL A 238 -8.96 1.17 25.96
C VAL A 238 -8.14 0.78 24.73
N THR A 239 -8.75 0.09 23.76
CA THR A 239 -8.11 -0.26 22.47
C THR A 239 -7.53 0.98 21.80
N TRP A 240 -8.33 2.03 21.64
CA TRP A 240 -7.90 3.28 21.01
C TRP A 240 -6.84 4.02 21.82
N ILE A 241 -7.08 4.24 23.11
CA ILE A 241 -6.17 5.00 23.97
C ILE A 241 -4.81 4.32 24.02
N PHE A 242 -4.78 3.01 24.22
CA PHE A 242 -3.54 2.25 24.30
C PHE A 242 -2.74 2.33 22.98
N SER A 243 -3.40 2.10 21.84
CA SER A 243 -2.74 2.16 20.53
C SER A 243 -2.23 3.56 20.16
N LEU A 244 -2.97 4.61 20.54
CA LEU A 244 -2.54 5.99 20.31
C LEU A 244 -1.36 6.38 21.22
N LEU A 245 -1.33 5.91 22.47
CA LEU A 245 -0.22 6.17 23.39
C LEU A 245 1.06 5.47 22.94
N GLU A 246 0.98 4.19 22.53
CA GLU A 246 2.13 3.49 21.94
C GLU A 246 2.66 4.24 20.70
N THR A 247 1.76 4.67 19.82
CA THR A 247 2.16 5.39 18.62
C THR A 247 2.74 6.78 18.92
N ALA A 248 2.18 7.49 19.91
CA ALA A 248 2.68 8.78 20.35
C ALA A 248 4.11 8.66 20.88
N GLY A 249 4.38 7.66 21.72
CA GLY A 249 5.72 7.39 22.26
C GLY A 249 6.77 7.20 21.15
N GLY A 250 6.47 6.33 20.17
CA GLY A 250 7.37 6.09 19.04
C GLY A 250 7.57 7.34 18.16
N THR A 251 6.50 8.09 17.91
CA THR A 251 6.55 9.31 17.09
C THR A 251 7.33 10.44 17.77
N LEU A 252 7.18 10.61 19.09
CA LEU A 252 7.97 11.58 19.87
C LEU A 252 9.47 11.25 19.84
N LEU A 253 9.83 9.97 20.01
CA LEU A 253 11.22 9.53 19.92
C LEU A 253 11.83 9.77 18.53
N THR A 254 11.00 9.73 17.49
CA THR A 254 11.42 10.01 16.11
C THR A 254 11.50 11.52 15.83
N ALA A 255 10.59 12.31 16.39
CA ALA A 255 10.57 13.77 16.29
C ALA A 255 11.84 14.43 16.87
N ARG A 256 12.48 13.77 17.84
CA ARG A 256 13.77 14.15 18.43
C ARG A 256 14.95 14.09 17.44
N LEU A 257 14.87 13.24 16.41
CA LEU A 257 16.04 12.91 15.58
C LEU A 257 16.35 14.02 14.57
N ALA A 258 17.63 14.41 14.47
CA ALA A 258 18.10 15.29 13.42
C ALA A 258 18.33 14.51 12.12
N LEU A 259 17.64 14.92 11.05
CA LEU A 259 17.75 14.31 9.73
C LEU A 259 18.94 14.86 8.94
N CYS A 260 19.73 13.97 8.33
CA CYS A 260 20.83 14.34 7.42
C CYS A 260 20.58 13.92 5.98
N LYS A 261 19.71 12.93 5.78
CA LYS A 261 19.33 12.46 4.44
C LYS A 261 17.91 12.89 4.16
N HIS A 262 17.68 13.35 2.93
CA HIS A 262 16.37 13.88 2.49
C HIS A 262 15.73 13.05 1.38
N HIS A 263 16.28 11.87 1.07
CA HIS A 263 15.74 10.97 0.07
C HIS A 263 15.10 9.75 0.75
N LEU A 264 13.77 9.66 0.67
CA LEU A 264 13.00 8.50 1.09
C LEU A 264 12.89 7.50 -0.07
N PRO A 265 13.28 6.23 0.09
CA PRO A 265 13.18 5.22 -0.97
C PRO A 265 11.77 4.59 -1.09
N LYS A 266 10.93 4.68 -0.05
CA LYS A 266 9.57 4.16 -0.02
C LYS A 266 8.53 5.20 -0.47
N ILE A 267 7.38 4.73 -0.94
CA ILE A 267 6.23 5.57 -1.37
C ILE A 267 5.47 6.23 -0.22
N PHE A 268 5.70 5.81 1.03
CA PHE A 268 5.13 6.42 2.23
C PHE A 268 6.13 6.38 3.38
N CYS A 269 5.91 7.22 4.39
CA CYS A 269 6.77 7.32 5.55
C CYS A 269 6.53 6.16 6.53
N THR A 270 7.61 5.42 6.82
CA THR A 270 7.66 4.47 7.95
C THR A 270 8.66 4.95 8.98
N ASN A 271 8.44 4.55 10.24
CA ASN A 271 9.26 4.97 11.36
C ASN A 271 10.74 4.58 11.15
N TRP A 272 10.98 3.33 10.78
CA TRP A 272 12.32 2.79 10.59
C TRP A 272 13.12 3.50 9.49
N GLU A 273 12.48 3.86 8.36
CA GLU A 273 13.17 4.59 7.29
C GLU A 273 13.55 6.00 7.73
N VAL A 274 12.70 6.68 8.50
CA VAL A 274 13.02 8.00 9.09
C VAL A 274 14.17 7.91 10.08
N VAL A 275 14.16 6.90 10.96
CA VAL A 275 15.25 6.66 11.92
C VAL A 275 16.59 6.43 11.19
N LYS A 276 16.59 5.64 10.11
CA LYS A 276 17.79 5.36 9.29
C LYS A 276 18.34 6.58 8.53
N MET A 277 17.53 7.61 8.31
CA MET A 277 17.92 8.86 7.67
C MET A 277 18.54 9.89 8.64
N SER A 278 18.46 9.63 9.95
CA SER A 278 19.01 10.51 10.98
C SER A 278 20.52 10.36 11.17
N CYS A 279 21.18 11.42 11.66
CA CYS A 279 22.56 11.38 12.14
C CYS A 279 22.68 11.34 13.67
N SER A 280 21.55 11.44 14.38
CA SER A 280 21.51 11.43 15.84
C SER A 280 21.64 10.01 16.38
N ASP A 281 21.94 9.89 17.67
CA ASP A 281 21.88 8.59 18.35
C ASP A 281 20.47 7.99 18.28
N THR A 282 20.38 6.81 17.66
CA THR A 282 19.14 6.06 17.44
C THR A 282 18.94 4.94 18.46
N THR A 283 19.80 4.82 19.46
CA THR A 283 19.72 3.81 20.52
C THR A 283 18.35 3.80 21.22
N PRO A 284 17.77 4.94 21.64
CA PRO A 284 16.44 4.96 22.28
C PRO A 284 15.32 4.46 21.36
N ASN A 285 15.36 4.84 20.08
CA ASN A 285 14.39 4.40 19.06
C ASN A 285 14.51 2.88 18.81
N SER A 286 15.73 2.36 18.79
CA SER A 286 16.00 0.94 18.61
C SER A 286 15.48 0.11 19.79
N ILE A 287 15.78 0.54 21.03
CA ILE A 287 15.29 -0.11 22.25
C ILE A 287 13.75 -0.11 22.26
N TYR A 288 13.13 1.04 22.00
CA TYR A 288 11.67 1.15 21.96
C TYR A 288 11.06 0.23 20.90
N GLY A 289 11.65 0.16 19.70
CA GLY A 289 11.22 -0.75 18.65
C GLY A 289 11.34 -2.22 19.04
N PHE A 290 12.38 -2.62 19.78
CA PHE A 290 12.50 -3.99 20.30
C PHE A 290 11.46 -4.31 21.38
N VAL A 291 11.16 -3.36 22.28
CA VAL A 291 10.11 -3.52 23.29
C VAL A 291 8.74 -3.73 22.63
N LEU A 292 8.40 -2.90 21.63
CA LEU A 292 7.15 -3.07 20.88
C LEU A 292 7.10 -4.40 20.14
N MET A 293 8.20 -4.80 19.47
CA MET A 293 8.28 -6.08 18.76
C MET A 293 8.03 -7.26 19.71
N PHE A 294 8.65 -7.25 20.90
CA PHE A 294 8.46 -8.31 21.90
C PHE A 294 7.04 -8.31 22.49
N SER A 295 6.48 -7.13 22.76
CA SER A 295 5.10 -6.96 23.22
C SER A 295 4.10 -7.57 22.22
N HIS A 296 4.20 -7.21 20.93
CA HIS A 296 3.30 -7.73 19.90
C HIS A 296 3.54 -9.22 19.60
N LEU A 297 4.77 -9.72 19.69
CA LEU A 297 5.04 -11.15 19.57
C LEU A 297 4.38 -11.93 20.72
N THR A 298 4.40 -11.38 21.93
CA THR A 298 3.72 -11.96 23.09
C THR A 298 2.20 -11.94 22.90
N GLN A 299 1.62 -10.84 22.42
CA GLN A 299 0.20 -10.75 22.06
C GLN A 299 -0.16 -11.81 21.01
N PHE A 300 0.63 -11.95 19.95
CA PHE A 300 0.43 -12.98 18.93
C PHE A 300 0.47 -14.39 19.54
N GLY A 301 1.43 -14.67 20.42
CA GLY A 301 1.52 -15.94 21.15
C GLY A 301 0.28 -16.22 22.02
N LEU A 302 -0.19 -15.23 22.78
CA LEU A 302 -1.40 -15.33 23.60
C LEU A 302 -2.65 -15.62 22.77
N ILE A 303 -2.75 -14.96 21.61
CA ILE A 303 -3.84 -15.20 20.67
C ILE A 303 -3.77 -16.65 20.16
N LEU A 304 -2.61 -17.11 19.69
CA LEU A 304 -2.43 -18.48 19.20
C LEU A 304 -2.76 -19.54 20.27
N VAL A 305 -2.31 -19.34 21.50
CA VAL A 305 -2.61 -20.23 22.63
C VAL A 305 -4.12 -20.26 22.90
N SER A 306 -4.75 -19.09 22.96
CA SER A 306 -6.19 -18.97 23.15
C SER A 306 -6.96 -19.70 22.04
N TYR A 307 -6.58 -19.51 20.77
CA TYR A 307 -7.19 -20.24 19.66
C TYR A 307 -6.92 -21.73 19.70
N THR A 308 -5.77 -22.18 20.19
CA THR A 308 -5.50 -23.62 20.38
C THR A 308 -6.44 -24.23 21.40
N HIS A 309 -6.73 -23.51 22.50
CA HIS A 309 -7.75 -23.92 23.47
C HIS A 309 -9.16 -23.91 22.86
N LEU A 310 -9.50 -22.89 22.07
CA LEU A 310 -10.78 -22.84 21.35
C LEU A 310 -10.95 -24.00 20.36
N VAL A 311 -9.91 -24.33 19.57
CA VAL A 311 -9.91 -25.46 18.65
C VAL A 311 -10.14 -26.75 19.44
N ARG A 312 -9.36 -27.00 20.49
CA ARG A 312 -9.52 -28.19 21.35
C ARG A 312 -10.91 -28.30 21.97
N ALA A 313 -11.49 -27.19 22.43
CA ALA A 313 -12.85 -27.15 22.97
C ALA A 313 -13.89 -27.42 21.88
N SER A 314 -13.73 -26.82 20.69
CA SER A 314 -14.64 -27.00 19.55
C SER A 314 -14.63 -28.45 19.04
N LEU A 315 -13.52 -29.18 19.15
CA LEU A 315 -13.44 -30.58 18.71
C LEU A 315 -14.39 -31.51 19.48
N ARG A 316 -14.88 -31.10 20.66
CA ARG A 316 -15.75 -31.91 21.54
C ARG A 316 -17.19 -32.04 21.04
N LEU A 317 -17.76 -31.02 20.38
CA LEU A 317 -19.14 -31.05 19.88
C LEU A 317 -19.27 -30.48 18.46
N ARG A 318 -20.08 -31.13 17.62
CA ARG A 318 -20.29 -30.75 16.20
C ARG A 318 -20.93 -29.36 16.04
N SER A 319 -21.78 -28.94 16.98
CA SER A 319 -22.34 -27.58 17.09
C SER A 319 -21.25 -26.53 17.28
N ASP A 320 -20.30 -26.81 18.18
CA ASP A 320 -19.26 -25.86 18.58
C ASP A 320 -18.17 -25.74 17.52
N ARG A 321 -17.90 -26.81 16.75
CA ARG A 321 -17.06 -26.75 15.53
C ARG A 321 -17.62 -25.77 14.50
N ARG A 322 -18.94 -25.80 14.26
CA ARG A 322 -19.56 -24.95 13.22
C ARG A 322 -19.55 -23.48 13.64
N LYS A 323 -19.82 -23.20 14.91
CA LYS A 323 -19.69 -21.85 15.48
C LYS A 323 -18.23 -21.37 15.43
N PHE A 324 -17.28 -22.21 15.79
CA PHE A 324 -15.84 -21.91 15.70
C PHE A 324 -15.41 -21.54 14.27
N VAL A 325 -15.73 -22.36 13.27
CA VAL A 325 -15.33 -22.06 11.88
C VAL A 325 -15.96 -20.76 11.37
N GLN A 326 -17.20 -20.45 11.77
CA GLN A 326 -17.89 -19.24 11.32
C GLN A 326 -17.42 -17.95 12.01
N THR A 327 -16.93 -18.02 13.25
CA THR A 327 -16.55 -16.80 14.00
C THR A 327 -15.05 -16.66 14.21
N CYS A 328 -14.31 -17.77 14.39
CA CYS A 328 -12.90 -17.76 14.79
C CYS A 328 -11.92 -17.87 13.63
N LEU A 329 -12.27 -18.61 12.57
CA LEU A 329 -11.44 -18.72 11.37
C LEU A 329 -11.17 -17.36 10.69
N PRO A 330 -12.14 -16.43 10.59
CA PRO A 330 -11.90 -15.09 10.06
C PRO A 330 -10.80 -14.35 10.83
N HIS A 331 -10.91 -14.32 12.17
CA HIS A 331 -9.93 -13.65 13.04
C HIS A 331 -8.53 -14.24 12.88
N LEU A 332 -8.42 -15.58 12.83
CA LEU A 332 -7.14 -16.26 12.63
C LEU A 332 -6.53 -15.97 11.27
N LEU A 333 -7.35 -15.96 10.21
CA LEU A 333 -6.87 -15.66 8.87
C LEU A 333 -6.41 -14.21 8.75
N THR A 334 -7.17 -13.26 9.30
CA THR A 334 -6.78 -11.84 9.37
C THR A 334 -5.48 -11.67 10.14
N LEU A 335 -5.36 -12.27 11.32
CA LEU A 335 -4.16 -12.17 12.15
C LEU A 335 -2.95 -12.78 11.46
N PHE A 336 -3.12 -13.93 10.80
CA PHE A 336 -2.06 -14.61 10.07
C PHE A 336 -1.56 -13.78 8.89
N VAL A 337 -2.48 -13.29 8.05
CA VAL A 337 -2.15 -12.41 6.92
C VAL A 337 -1.42 -11.17 7.43
N PHE A 338 -1.99 -10.49 8.44
CA PHE A 338 -1.42 -9.25 8.98
C PHE A 338 -0.02 -9.45 9.60
N THR A 339 0.15 -10.53 10.36
CA THR A 339 1.44 -10.85 11.01
C THR A 339 2.49 -11.22 9.96
N LEU A 340 2.13 -12.01 8.95
CA LEU A 340 3.02 -12.30 7.83
C LEU A 340 3.45 -11.03 7.11
N SER A 341 2.50 -10.16 6.73
CA SER A 341 2.82 -8.90 6.04
C SER A 341 3.76 -8.02 6.88
N LEU A 342 3.55 -7.92 8.20
CA LEU A 342 4.40 -7.15 9.10
C LEU A 342 5.81 -7.75 9.28
N MET A 343 5.89 -9.08 9.40
CA MET A 343 7.16 -9.80 9.49
C MET A 343 7.96 -9.66 8.19
N PHE A 344 7.31 -9.78 7.03
CA PHE A 344 7.97 -9.60 5.74
C PHE A 344 8.50 -8.18 5.54
N ASP A 345 7.73 -7.12 5.86
CA ASP A 345 8.23 -5.73 5.74
C ASP A 345 9.37 -5.43 6.72
N THR A 346 9.29 -5.93 7.95
CA THR A 346 10.33 -5.72 8.97
C THR A 346 11.62 -6.48 8.64
N LEU A 347 11.50 -7.75 8.23
CA LEU A 347 12.65 -8.57 7.83
C LEU A 347 13.32 -7.99 6.59
N HIS A 348 12.55 -7.55 5.60
CA HIS A 348 13.11 -6.98 4.38
C HIS A 348 13.77 -5.61 4.62
N SER A 349 13.13 -4.73 5.40
CA SER A 349 13.67 -3.40 5.71
C SER A 349 14.90 -3.40 6.63
N ARG A 350 15.01 -4.37 7.56
CA ARG A 350 16.14 -4.49 8.49
C ARG A 350 17.31 -5.31 7.94
N TYR A 351 17.04 -6.46 7.32
CA TYR A 351 18.10 -7.40 6.94
C TYR A 351 18.57 -7.27 5.48
N ALA A 352 18.02 -6.33 4.71
CA ALA A 352 18.43 -6.04 3.33
C ALA A 352 18.67 -7.33 2.52
N LEU A 353 17.73 -8.28 2.61
CA LEU A 353 17.80 -9.56 1.91
C LEU A 353 17.73 -9.31 0.40
N SER A 354 18.95 -9.19 -0.16
CA SER A 354 19.34 -9.12 -1.56
C SER A 354 19.04 -7.83 -2.34
N SER A 355 20.13 -7.24 -2.81
CA SER A 355 20.30 -6.14 -3.78
C SER A 355 19.65 -6.35 -5.17
N LYS A 356 18.67 -7.23 -5.29
CA LYS A 356 18.05 -7.66 -6.56
C LYS A 356 16.53 -7.53 -6.62
N THR A 357 15.85 -7.16 -5.53
CA THR A 357 14.39 -7.03 -5.53
C THR A 357 13.96 -5.68 -6.13
N PRO A 358 13.07 -5.66 -7.14
CA PRO A 358 12.58 -4.41 -7.72
C PRO A 358 11.86 -3.56 -6.67
N GLN A 359 12.14 -2.25 -6.64
CA GLN A 359 11.54 -1.29 -5.69
C GLN A 359 10.00 -1.33 -5.69
N ILE A 360 9.39 -1.66 -6.83
CA ILE A 360 7.93 -1.83 -6.96
C ILE A 360 7.42 -2.95 -6.05
N VAL A 361 8.12 -4.09 -5.99
CA VAL A 361 7.74 -5.24 -5.14
C VAL A 361 7.83 -4.84 -3.67
N LEU A 362 8.84 -4.07 -3.30
CA LEU A 362 9.03 -3.58 -1.93
C LEU A 362 7.92 -2.62 -1.49
N ASN A 363 7.50 -1.75 -2.40
CA ASN A 363 6.40 -0.82 -2.16
C ASN A 363 5.06 -1.53 -2.04
N VAL A 364 4.83 -2.58 -2.83
CA VAL A 364 3.61 -3.41 -2.75
C VAL A 364 3.55 -4.18 -1.43
N LEU A 365 4.66 -4.83 -1.03
CA LEU A 365 4.73 -5.53 0.25
C LEU A 365 4.55 -4.58 1.44
N ALA A 366 5.11 -3.37 1.36
CA ALA A 366 4.91 -2.35 2.39
C ALA A 366 3.47 -1.82 2.42
N ALA A 367 2.75 -1.78 1.30
CA ALA A 367 1.36 -1.34 1.25
C ALA A 367 0.36 -2.45 1.60
N GLU A 368 0.77 -3.71 1.58
CA GLU A 368 -0.09 -4.88 1.72
C GLU A 368 -0.92 -4.83 3.01
N PHE A 369 -0.29 -4.54 4.15
CA PHE A 369 -0.97 -4.50 5.45
C PHE A 369 -1.96 -3.33 5.60
N LEU A 370 -1.88 -2.29 4.74
CA LEU A 370 -2.81 -1.16 4.72
C LEU A 370 -4.00 -1.39 3.78
N VAL A 371 -3.87 -2.31 2.82
CA VAL A 371 -4.84 -2.53 1.76
C VAL A 371 -5.60 -3.84 1.96
N VAL A 372 -4.89 -4.93 2.26
CA VAL A 372 -5.45 -6.28 2.27
C VAL A 372 -6.39 -6.52 3.46
N PRO A 373 -6.04 -6.20 4.72
CA PRO A 373 -6.94 -6.46 5.85
C PRO A 373 -8.28 -5.69 5.76
N PRO A 374 -8.32 -4.37 5.45
CA PRO A 374 -9.58 -3.64 5.32
C PRO A 374 -10.52 -4.16 4.23
N LEU A 375 -9.97 -4.81 3.19
CA LEU A 375 -10.76 -5.44 2.12
C LEU A 375 -11.25 -6.84 2.51
N ILE A 376 -10.35 -7.65 3.07
CA ILE A 376 -10.65 -9.05 3.37
C ILE A 376 -11.56 -9.18 4.60
N ASN A 377 -11.33 -8.38 5.64
CA ASN A 377 -12.05 -8.49 6.91
C ASN A 377 -13.57 -8.43 6.70
N PRO A 378 -14.15 -7.38 6.09
CA PRO A 378 -15.60 -7.28 5.92
C PRO A 378 -16.19 -8.37 5.03
N ILE A 379 -15.45 -8.83 4.02
CA ILE A 379 -15.90 -9.92 3.15
C ILE A 379 -16.04 -11.20 3.94
N ILE A 380 -15.02 -11.55 4.74
CA ILE A 380 -15.07 -12.75 5.56
C ILE A 380 -16.19 -12.65 6.60
N TYR A 381 -16.30 -11.53 7.33
CA TYR A 381 -17.37 -11.39 8.33
C TYR A 381 -18.76 -11.31 7.69
N GLY A 382 -18.89 -10.61 6.56
CA GLY A 382 -20.14 -10.45 5.81
C GLY A 382 -20.71 -11.78 5.28
N ILE A 383 -19.86 -12.67 4.76
CA ILE A 383 -20.28 -14.01 4.35
C ILE A 383 -20.83 -14.81 5.54
N ASN A 384 -20.15 -14.75 6.69
CA ASN A 384 -20.59 -15.44 7.89
C ASN A 384 -21.90 -14.85 8.44
N LEU A 385 -22.04 -13.52 8.45
CA LEU A 385 -23.26 -12.80 8.81
C LEU A 385 -24.44 -13.18 7.92
N HIS A 386 -24.26 -13.25 6.60
CA HIS A 386 -25.30 -13.68 5.67
C HIS A 386 -25.76 -15.11 5.94
N GLN A 387 -24.83 -16.03 6.20
CA GLN A 387 -25.16 -17.41 6.57
C GLN A 387 -25.94 -17.48 7.88
N ILE A 388 -25.59 -16.65 8.87
CA ILE A 388 -26.30 -16.57 10.15
C ILE A 388 -27.72 -16.04 9.94
N ARG A 389 -27.87 -14.92 9.20
CA ARG A 389 -29.17 -14.31 8.90
C ARG A 389 -30.09 -15.27 8.15
N THR A 390 -29.58 -15.96 7.14
CA THR A 390 -30.35 -16.94 6.34
C THR A 390 -30.85 -18.09 7.22
N ARG A 391 -30.02 -18.60 8.13
CA ARG A 391 -30.43 -19.67 9.07
C ARG A 391 -31.45 -19.19 10.10
N ILE A 392 -31.33 -17.96 10.60
CA ILE A 392 -32.31 -17.39 11.52
C ILE A 392 -33.67 -17.31 10.83
N VAL A 393 -33.73 -16.77 9.61
CA VAL A 393 -34.97 -16.68 8.82
C VAL A 393 -35.56 -18.07 8.55
N GLN A 394 -34.73 -19.04 8.16
CA GLN A 394 -35.17 -20.43 7.92
C GLN A 394 -35.70 -21.11 9.19
N ASN A 395 -35.05 -20.91 10.34
CA ASN A 395 -35.53 -21.46 11.61
C ASN A 395 -36.86 -20.82 12.03
N PHE A 396 -37.02 -19.50 11.81
CA PHE A 396 -38.29 -18.82 12.07
C PHE A 396 -39.42 -19.27 11.13
N SER A 397 -39.14 -19.53 9.85
CA SER A 397 -40.14 -20.09 8.94
C SER A 397 -40.52 -21.52 9.35
N LEU A 398 -39.53 -22.34 9.73
CA LEU A 398 -39.77 -23.71 10.17
C LEU A 398 -40.57 -23.78 11.49
N ILE A 399 -40.30 -22.88 12.44
CA ILE A 399 -41.10 -22.74 13.68
C ILE A 399 -42.52 -22.30 13.36
N ARG A 400 -42.69 -21.37 12.41
CA ARG A 400 -44.01 -20.89 11.96
C ARG A 400 -44.80 -22.00 11.27
N ASP A 401 -44.14 -22.86 10.51
CA ASP A 401 -44.76 -24.01 9.84
C ASP A 401 -45.12 -25.13 10.84
N ILE A 402 -44.28 -25.39 11.84
CA ILE A 402 -44.58 -26.32 12.95
C ILE A 402 -45.77 -25.83 13.79
N GLN A 403 -45.85 -24.53 14.06
CA GLN A 403 -46.99 -23.93 14.76
C GLN A 403 -48.30 -24.04 13.96
N LYS A 404 -48.23 -24.04 12.62
CA LYS A 404 -49.39 -24.24 11.75
C LYS A 404 -49.81 -25.71 11.62
N THR A 405 -48.86 -26.65 11.61
CA THR A 405 -49.15 -28.08 11.39
C THR A 405 -49.47 -28.86 12.68
N HIS A 406 -48.98 -28.43 13.85
CA HIS A 406 -49.23 -29.11 15.12
C HIS A 406 -49.49 -28.13 16.28
N PRO A 407 -50.73 -27.62 16.41
CA PRO A 407 -51.09 -26.64 17.45
C PRO A 407 -50.90 -27.16 18.89
N ALA A 408 -51.06 -28.47 19.12
CA ALA A 408 -50.86 -29.09 20.43
C ALA A 408 -49.39 -29.10 20.90
N LYS A 409 -48.41 -29.21 19.98
CA LYS A 409 -46.97 -29.11 20.31
C LYS A 409 -46.53 -27.66 20.54
N ALA A 410 -47.18 -26.69 19.90
CA ALA A 410 -46.91 -25.26 20.10
C ALA A 410 -47.27 -24.78 21.52
N ALA A 411 -48.33 -25.34 22.12
CA ALA A 411 -48.71 -25.06 23.50
C ALA A 411 -47.66 -25.56 24.51
N GLN A 412 -47.04 -26.72 24.27
CA GLN A 412 -45.97 -27.24 25.12
C GLN A 412 -44.67 -26.42 25.03
N LEU A 413 -44.30 -25.90 23.85
CA LEU A 413 -43.15 -24.99 23.71
C LEU A 413 -43.37 -23.64 24.42
N LYS A 414 -44.58 -23.08 24.38
CA LYS A 414 -44.92 -21.87 25.16
C LYS A 414 -44.78 -22.08 26.67
N SER A 415 -45.18 -23.24 27.20
CA SER A 415 -45.03 -23.53 28.64
C SER A 415 -43.56 -23.63 29.09
N LYS A 416 -42.65 -24.09 28.23
CA LYS A 416 -41.21 -24.16 28.52
C LYS A 416 -40.48 -22.82 28.42
N THR A 417 -41.03 -21.85 27.70
CA THR A 417 -40.40 -20.53 27.50
C THR A 417 -40.78 -19.53 28.60
N ASN A 418 -41.88 -19.76 29.33
CA ASN A 418 -42.32 -18.93 30.45
C ASN A 418 -41.70 -19.31 31.81
N ASN A 419 -40.86 -20.35 31.87
CA ASN A 419 -40.21 -20.85 33.10
C ASN A 419 -38.66 -20.74 33.05
N ILE A 420 -38.09 -19.83 32.23
CA ILE A 420 -36.66 -19.49 32.23
C ILE A 420 -36.49 -17.99 32.40
#